data_AF-A0A0F9QFN9-F1
#
_entry.id   AF-A0A0F9QFN9-F1
#
_cell.length_a   1.000
_cell.length_b   1.000
_cell.length_c   1.000
_cell.angle_alpha   90.00
_cell.angle_beta   90.00
_cell.angle_gamma   90.00
#
_symmetry.space_group_name_H-M   'P 1'
#
loop_
_entity.id
_entity.type
_entity.pdbx_description
1 polymer ?
#
loop_
_entity_poly.entity_id
_entity_poly.type
_entity_poly.pdbx_seq_one_letter_code
_entity_poly.pdbx_strand_id
1 'polypeptide(L)'
;MTEKIIGVIGDANLSKDDIKWKCAFEVGKLLIDNEYRLANGGMGGVMEASILGAKSSVKYKEGMTIGVLPDYNKSSSNSKADIIIPTGLGLARNVILVSMCDAIIAIGGGSGTLSEIALAWQMNKMIIAIDFDGWSGNLKSMQLDKRRLDKIFEAENAINAVEILKNNIENYKSNYKGVKKARLGVNNAKKIIQNKFDNKGSIILLGKGAEGYVFRDETKVFKIYDNDEPLLNQYWRLIALSEDINKSIVKYLINFKVYYEENLLVITYDHFESKPYEGGYEKDLILLAKELKKIGWLITDFQPKNTLINKETELPTIIDIGHSFEPYSSHLFRKMCRRMYVSSLAGNFNNIKSALTETNSNEEFLELMKYGYNPESVKKDFNIFYEKIMILDKKDVLNPLILNIIQETADINTLFDYGSGSGDIASSIKKLGIEVIAYDPDINLYDKYRNGYYKDIKFISKDSLNNFLKSGEKFDCVLTSLVLCHPLHLDEMKRNVIIKDILNDITSLSSNYILIAICNPLYTIKSRSSLQIKTLPHNFDYFNENSIKKLIKSSNGIRYDYHRPISYYEKLFQAYNLKVLRIEQTIGENLDNPNIFYSDFLIFLLEVD
;
A
#
# COMPACT_ATOMS: atom_id res chain seq x y z
N MET A 1 -27.95 23.68 9.86
CA MET A 1 -27.80 23.05 8.53
C MET A 1 -27.87 24.16 7.49
N THR A 2 -27.09 24.08 6.42
CA THR A 2 -27.22 25.00 5.28
C THR A 2 -28.58 24.77 4.61
N GLU A 3 -29.36 25.83 4.40
CA GLU A 3 -30.63 25.76 3.66
C GLU A 3 -30.41 25.21 2.26
N LYS A 4 -31.24 24.24 1.84
CA LYS A 4 -31.15 23.60 0.52
C LYS A 4 -31.55 24.58 -0.59
N ILE A 5 -30.85 24.53 -1.72
CA ILE A 5 -31.12 25.39 -2.88
C ILE A 5 -31.88 24.59 -3.94
N ILE A 6 -33.04 25.07 -4.35
CA ILE A 6 -33.91 24.40 -5.32
C ILE A 6 -33.95 25.21 -6.61
N GLY A 7 -33.56 24.59 -7.71
CA GLY A 7 -33.59 25.19 -9.03
C GLY A 7 -35.00 25.12 -9.62
N VAL A 8 -35.53 26.24 -10.10
CA VAL A 8 -36.79 26.26 -10.85
C VAL A 8 -36.50 26.63 -12.30
N ILE A 9 -36.73 25.70 -13.22
CA ILE A 9 -36.41 25.82 -14.64
C ILE A 9 -37.66 25.62 -15.51
N GLY A 10 -37.70 26.22 -16.69
CA GLY A 10 -38.86 26.10 -17.56
C GLY A 10 -38.93 27.15 -18.66
N ASP A 11 -40.13 27.35 -19.20
CA ASP A 11 -40.40 28.27 -20.32
C ASP A 11 -39.96 29.71 -20.02
N ALA A 12 -39.27 30.33 -20.99
CA ALA A 12 -38.73 31.68 -20.87
C ALA A 12 -39.75 32.78 -21.19
N ASN A 13 -40.82 32.47 -21.92
CA ASN A 13 -41.83 33.43 -22.38
C ASN A 13 -43.23 32.90 -22.04
N LEU A 14 -43.84 33.43 -20.98
CA LEU A 14 -45.21 33.11 -20.56
C LEU A 14 -45.94 34.39 -20.15
N SER A 15 -47.26 34.45 -20.39
CA SER A 15 -48.12 35.49 -19.82
C SER A 15 -48.51 35.14 -18.38
N LYS A 16 -48.93 36.13 -17.58
CA LYS A 16 -49.37 35.90 -16.18
C LYS A 16 -50.64 35.05 -16.07
N ASP A 17 -51.45 35.02 -17.12
CA ASP A 17 -52.68 34.24 -17.16
C ASP A 17 -52.43 32.76 -17.46
N ASP A 18 -51.25 32.44 -18.01
CA ASP A 18 -50.81 31.09 -18.33
C ASP A 18 -50.76 30.19 -17.08
N ILE A 19 -51.25 28.96 -17.22
CA ILE A 19 -51.27 27.99 -16.13
C ILE A 19 -49.86 27.61 -15.65
N LYS A 20 -48.88 27.56 -16.56
CA LYS A 20 -47.47 27.29 -16.22
C LYS A 20 -46.87 28.43 -15.41
N TRP A 21 -47.26 29.67 -15.72
CA TRP A 21 -46.83 30.85 -14.95
C TRP A 21 -47.41 30.80 -13.53
N LYS A 22 -48.71 30.52 -13.39
CA LYS A 22 -49.39 30.40 -12.09
C LYS A 22 -48.79 29.26 -11.26
N CYS A 23 -48.50 28.12 -11.88
CA CYS A 23 -47.83 27.01 -11.22
C CYS A 23 -46.41 27.38 -10.75
N ALA A 24 -45.61 28.02 -11.60
CA ALA A 24 -44.27 28.49 -11.22
C ALA A 24 -44.29 29.49 -10.06
N PHE A 25 -45.27 30.41 -10.06
CA PHE A 25 -45.50 31.33 -8.93
C PHE A 25 -45.83 30.56 -7.64
N GLU A 26 -46.72 29.58 -7.70
CA GLU A 26 -47.08 28.77 -6.55
C GLU A 26 -45.89 27.93 -6.03
N VAL A 27 -45.12 27.31 -6.93
CA VAL A 27 -43.87 26.60 -6.58
C VAL A 27 -42.92 27.54 -5.85
N GLY A 28 -42.71 28.75 -6.37
CA GLY A 28 -41.85 29.75 -5.75
C GLY A 28 -42.25 30.06 -4.31
N LYS A 29 -43.55 30.31 -4.08
CA LYS A 29 -44.09 30.57 -2.74
C LYS A 29 -43.90 29.39 -1.81
N LEU A 30 -44.26 28.18 -2.27
CA LEU A 30 -44.19 26.96 -1.47
C LEU A 30 -42.75 26.58 -1.10
N LEU A 31 -41.77 26.85 -1.97
CA LEU A 31 -40.36 26.60 -1.63
C LEU A 31 -39.92 27.45 -0.42
N ILE A 32 -40.25 28.74 -0.43
CA ILE A 32 -39.94 29.65 0.69
C ILE A 32 -40.73 29.27 1.95
N ASP A 33 -42.01 28.92 1.81
CA ASP A 33 -42.85 28.48 2.93
C ASP A 33 -42.29 27.24 3.65
N ASN A 34 -41.42 26.48 2.96
CA ASN A 34 -40.76 25.27 3.45
C ASN A 34 -39.25 25.43 3.68
N GLU A 35 -38.78 26.66 3.88
CA GLU A 35 -37.39 26.99 4.27
C GLU A 35 -36.33 26.57 3.23
N TYR A 36 -36.73 26.48 1.96
CA TYR A 36 -35.82 26.31 0.84
C TYR A 36 -35.41 27.66 0.24
N ARG A 37 -34.23 27.70 -0.38
CA ARG A 37 -33.82 28.80 -1.27
C ARG A 37 -34.16 28.48 -2.70
N LEU A 38 -34.42 29.52 -3.50
CA LEU A 38 -34.78 29.38 -4.90
C LEU A 38 -33.66 29.91 -5.79
N ALA A 39 -33.24 29.10 -6.77
CA ALA A 39 -32.31 29.52 -7.82
C ALA A 39 -32.94 29.34 -9.20
N ASN A 40 -32.68 30.24 -10.14
CA ASN A 40 -33.08 30.07 -11.54
C ASN A 40 -32.21 30.87 -12.52
N GLY A 41 -32.53 30.80 -13.82
CA GLY A 41 -31.76 31.46 -14.89
C GLY A 41 -31.97 32.98 -15.04
N GLY A 42 -32.77 33.60 -14.16
CA GLY A 42 -32.91 35.05 -14.05
C GLY A 42 -33.61 35.79 -15.20
N MET A 43 -34.27 35.08 -16.12
CA MET A 43 -35.00 35.66 -17.26
C MET A 43 -36.52 35.70 -17.01
N GLY A 44 -37.32 35.87 -18.07
CA GLY A 44 -38.79 35.90 -18.01
C GLY A 44 -39.46 34.53 -17.80
N GLY A 45 -40.79 34.51 -17.88
CA GLY A 45 -41.58 33.27 -17.85
C GLY A 45 -41.55 32.57 -16.49
N VAL A 46 -41.24 31.27 -16.48
CA VAL A 46 -41.16 30.44 -15.26
C VAL A 46 -40.17 31.00 -14.24
N MET A 47 -39.03 31.52 -14.72
CA MET A 47 -37.99 32.10 -13.86
C MET A 47 -38.50 33.36 -13.14
N GLU A 48 -39.18 34.25 -13.86
CA GLU A 48 -39.76 35.45 -13.26
C GLU A 48 -40.91 35.10 -12.30
N ALA A 49 -41.83 34.23 -12.72
CA ALA A 49 -42.99 33.80 -11.95
C ALA A 49 -42.58 33.21 -10.59
N SER A 50 -41.60 32.30 -10.60
CA SER A 50 -41.11 31.63 -9.40
C SER A 50 -40.45 32.59 -8.39
N ILE A 51 -39.75 33.63 -8.85
CA ILE A 51 -39.19 34.67 -7.97
C ILE A 51 -40.29 35.54 -7.35
N LEU A 52 -41.29 35.92 -8.15
CA LEU A 52 -42.44 36.69 -7.65
C LEU A 52 -43.24 35.88 -6.63
N GLY A 53 -43.42 34.58 -6.90
CA GLY A 53 -44.00 33.62 -5.98
C GLY A 53 -43.25 33.54 -4.65
N ALA A 54 -41.93 33.35 -4.71
CA ALA A 54 -41.06 33.31 -3.55
C ALA A 54 -41.23 34.57 -2.67
N LYS A 55 -41.19 35.76 -3.29
CA LYS A 55 -41.38 37.05 -2.60
C LYS A 55 -42.77 37.27 -2.00
N SER A 56 -43.78 36.51 -2.44
CA SER A 56 -45.14 36.60 -1.89
C SER A 56 -45.31 35.82 -0.58
N SER A 57 -44.35 34.97 -0.21
CA SER A 57 -44.37 34.24 1.05
C SER A 57 -44.14 35.19 2.23
N VAL A 58 -44.89 34.97 3.31
CA VAL A 58 -44.68 35.67 4.59
C VAL A 58 -43.38 35.26 5.30
N LYS A 59 -42.79 34.12 4.90
CA LYS A 59 -41.50 33.64 5.42
C LYS A 59 -40.30 34.16 4.62
N TYR A 60 -40.54 34.94 3.58
CA TYR A 60 -39.50 35.47 2.71
C TYR A 60 -38.50 36.34 3.48
N LYS A 61 -37.22 36.14 3.17
CA LYS A 61 -36.10 36.95 3.64
C LYS A 61 -35.20 37.31 2.46
N GLU A 62 -34.57 38.47 2.54
CA GLU A 62 -33.55 38.86 1.56
C GLU A 62 -32.41 37.82 1.54
N GLY A 63 -32.00 37.42 0.34
CA GLY A 63 -30.97 36.40 0.10
C GLY A 63 -31.51 35.00 -0.17
N MET A 64 -32.84 34.81 -0.15
CA MET A 64 -33.47 33.52 -0.43
C MET A 64 -33.64 33.24 -1.93
N THR A 65 -33.44 34.24 -2.80
CA THR A 65 -33.60 34.11 -4.24
C THR A 65 -32.31 34.42 -5.01
N ILE A 66 -31.94 33.53 -5.95
CA ILE A 66 -30.72 33.61 -6.75
C ILE A 66 -31.06 33.56 -8.24
N GLY A 67 -30.56 34.52 -9.02
CA GLY A 67 -30.67 34.56 -10.48
C GLY A 67 -29.29 34.43 -11.16
N VAL A 68 -29.11 33.42 -12.00
CA VAL A 68 -27.86 33.14 -12.74
C VAL A 68 -28.02 33.58 -14.19
N LEU A 69 -27.43 34.71 -14.57
CA LEU A 69 -27.64 35.35 -15.87
C LEU A 69 -26.64 34.87 -16.93
N PRO A 70 -27.00 34.96 -18.23
CA PRO A 70 -26.14 34.51 -19.33
C PRO A 70 -25.09 35.55 -19.70
N ASP A 71 -25.35 36.82 -19.38
CA ASP A 71 -24.58 37.97 -19.79
C ASP A 71 -23.73 38.51 -18.63
N TYR A 72 -22.83 39.42 -18.96
CA TYR A 72 -21.99 40.14 -17.99
C TYR A 72 -22.73 41.28 -17.27
N ASN A 73 -23.90 41.68 -17.77
CA ASN A 73 -24.63 42.81 -17.23
C ASN A 73 -25.67 42.36 -16.18
N LYS A 74 -25.49 42.79 -14.92
CA LYS A 74 -26.47 42.56 -13.85
C LYS A 74 -27.86 43.13 -14.17
N SER A 75 -27.94 44.20 -14.99
CA SER A 75 -29.20 44.85 -15.36
C SER A 75 -29.92 44.20 -16.55
N SER A 76 -29.38 43.15 -17.18
CA SER A 76 -30.10 42.40 -18.23
C SER A 76 -31.13 41.43 -17.67
N SER A 77 -31.19 41.30 -16.34
CA SER A 77 -32.16 40.52 -15.60
C SER A 77 -33.53 41.20 -15.57
N ASN A 78 -34.57 40.49 -16.01
CA ASN A 78 -35.95 40.77 -15.59
C ASN A 78 -36.24 40.17 -14.20
N SER A 79 -35.32 39.36 -13.66
CA SER A 79 -35.45 38.76 -12.34
C SER A 79 -35.26 39.79 -11.23
N LYS A 80 -36.22 39.78 -10.30
CA LYS A 80 -36.18 40.52 -9.03
C LYS A 80 -35.39 39.76 -7.94
N ALA A 81 -34.60 38.75 -8.29
CA ALA A 81 -33.85 37.96 -7.31
C ALA A 81 -32.95 38.85 -6.44
N ASP A 82 -32.73 38.44 -5.18
CA ASP A 82 -31.89 39.18 -4.24
C ASP A 82 -30.42 39.11 -4.66
N ILE A 83 -29.98 37.91 -5.06
CA ILE A 83 -28.61 37.64 -5.48
C ILE A 83 -28.60 37.41 -6.98
N ILE A 84 -27.91 38.27 -7.72
CA ILE A 84 -27.76 38.14 -9.17
C ILE A 84 -26.30 37.82 -9.49
N ILE A 85 -26.09 36.76 -10.27
CA ILE A 85 -24.79 36.27 -10.72
C ILE A 85 -24.69 36.44 -12.24
N PRO A 86 -24.09 37.53 -12.75
CA PRO A 86 -23.85 37.73 -14.18
C PRO A 86 -22.64 36.91 -14.63
N THR A 87 -22.88 35.77 -15.30
CA THR A 87 -21.79 34.83 -15.63
C THR A 87 -21.04 35.19 -16.91
N GLY A 88 -21.71 35.80 -17.90
CA GLY A 88 -21.17 36.01 -19.24
C GLY A 88 -20.88 34.72 -20.03
N LEU A 89 -21.41 33.58 -19.57
CA LEU A 89 -21.12 32.25 -20.16
C LEU A 89 -22.20 31.76 -21.14
N GLY A 90 -23.20 32.59 -21.46
CA GLY A 90 -24.29 32.20 -22.35
C GLY A 90 -24.97 30.91 -21.89
N LEU A 91 -25.02 29.89 -22.76
CA LEU A 91 -25.61 28.58 -22.45
C LEU A 91 -24.84 27.81 -21.35
N ALA A 92 -23.53 28.03 -21.20
CA ALA A 92 -22.73 27.29 -20.22
C ALA A 92 -23.06 27.68 -18.76
N ARG A 93 -23.77 28.79 -18.53
CA ARG A 93 -24.31 29.17 -17.21
C ARG A 93 -25.19 28.08 -16.59
N ASN A 94 -25.83 27.25 -17.42
CA ASN A 94 -26.75 26.20 -16.97
C ASN A 94 -26.02 25.20 -16.06
N VAL A 95 -24.72 24.96 -16.30
CA VAL A 95 -23.86 24.12 -15.45
C VAL A 95 -23.72 24.74 -14.06
N ILE A 96 -23.53 26.06 -13.97
CA ILE A 96 -23.40 26.79 -12.70
C ILE A 96 -24.72 26.73 -11.92
N LEU A 97 -25.85 27.01 -12.59
CA LEU A 97 -27.18 26.94 -11.99
C LEU A 97 -27.48 25.54 -11.44
N VAL A 98 -27.29 24.49 -12.23
CA VAL A 98 -27.58 23.13 -11.79
C VAL A 98 -26.61 22.67 -10.71
N SER A 99 -25.34 23.04 -10.81
CA SER A 99 -24.30 22.68 -9.83
C SER A 99 -24.63 23.16 -8.42
N MET A 100 -25.14 24.40 -8.29
CA MET A 100 -25.47 24.99 -6.98
C MET A 100 -26.75 24.43 -6.36
N CYS A 101 -27.64 23.83 -7.16
CA CYS A 101 -28.92 23.32 -6.66
C CYS A 101 -28.76 21.92 -6.04
N ASP A 102 -29.54 21.62 -5.01
CA ASP A 102 -29.72 20.28 -4.44
C ASP A 102 -30.77 19.47 -5.24
N ALA A 103 -31.78 20.15 -5.77
CA ALA A 103 -32.80 19.58 -6.66
C ALA A 103 -33.25 20.58 -7.72
N ILE A 104 -33.87 20.07 -8.77
CA ILE A 104 -34.44 20.86 -9.86
C ILE A 104 -35.93 20.52 -10.00
N ILE A 105 -36.77 21.56 -10.12
CA ILE A 105 -38.18 21.49 -10.51
C ILE A 105 -38.32 22.08 -11.92
N ALA A 106 -38.78 21.26 -12.87
CA ALA A 106 -38.97 21.64 -14.26
C ALA A 106 -40.45 21.86 -14.59
N ILE A 107 -40.76 22.99 -15.26
CA ILE A 107 -42.12 23.41 -15.61
C ILE A 107 -42.16 23.79 -17.11
N GLY A 108 -42.79 22.95 -17.94
CA GLY A 108 -42.81 23.08 -19.39
C GLY A 108 -41.40 23.02 -19.99
N GLY A 109 -41.08 23.97 -20.86
CA GLY A 109 -39.71 24.25 -21.26
C GLY A 109 -39.28 23.68 -22.60
N GLY A 110 -38.39 24.41 -23.28
CA GLY A 110 -37.74 24.03 -24.54
C GLY A 110 -36.37 23.37 -24.34
N SER A 111 -35.51 23.45 -25.36
CA SER A 111 -34.18 22.81 -25.36
C SER A 111 -33.25 23.26 -24.23
N GLY A 112 -33.42 24.50 -23.73
CA GLY A 112 -32.69 24.99 -22.55
C GLY A 112 -33.03 24.20 -21.28
N THR A 113 -34.33 23.99 -21.03
CA THR A 113 -34.82 23.18 -19.91
C THR A 113 -34.37 21.73 -20.03
N LEU A 114 -34.40 21.16 -21.25
CA LEU A 114 -33.82 19.83 -21.50
C LEU A 114 -32.34 19.78 -21.13
N SER A 115 -31.56 20.79 -21.49
CA SER A 115 -30.13 20.86 -21.15
C SER A 115 -29.91 20.87 -19.64
N GLU A 116 -30.72 21.61 -18.88
CA GLU A 116 -30.62 21.68 -17.42
C GLU A 116 -31.05 20.36 -16.76
N ILE A 117 -32.10 19.69 -17.28
CA ILE A 117 -32.51 18.35 -16.85
C ILE A 117 -31.38 17.33 -17.09
N ALA A 118 -30.73 17.37 -18.26
CA ALA A 118 -29.63 16.47 -18.59
C ALA A 118 -28.40 16.70 -17.68
N LEU A 119 -28.07 17.97 -17.39
CA LEU A 119 -27.00 18.31 -16.44
C LEU A 119 -27.33 17.83 -15.02
N ALA A 120 -28.56 18.03 -14.56
CA ALA A 120 -29.03 17.59 -13.25
C ALA A 120 -28.96 16.07 -13.12
N TRP A 121 -29.28 15.36 -14.21
CA TRP A 121 -29.16 13.91 -14.30
C TRP A 121 -27.72 13.47 -14.10
N GLN A 122 -26.79 14.03 -14.89
CA GLN A 122 -25.36 13.73 -14.82
C GLN A 122 -24.74 14.07 -13.46
N MET A 123 -25.22 15.13 -12.81
CA MET A 123 -24.73 15.59 -11.50
C MET A 123 -25.38 14.87 -10.31
N ASN A 124 -26.21 13.85 -10.56
CA ASN A 124 -26.97 13.12 -9.54
C ASN A 124 -27.84 14.01 -8.64
N LYS A 125 -28.42 15.07 -9.22
CA LYS A 125 -29.41 15.92 -8.53
C LYS A 125 -30.79 15.29 -8.62
N MET A 126 -31.63 15.54 -7.62
CA MET A 126 -33.05 15.17 -7.68
C MET A 126 -33.75 16.01 -8.77
N ILE A 127 -34.61 15.38 -9.57
CA ILE A 127 -35.33 16.05 -10.66
C ILE A 127 -36.82 15.76 -10.52
N ILE A 128 -37.62 16.83 -10.45
CA ILE A 128 -39.07 16.78 -10.41
C ILE A 128 -39.58 17.50 -11.65
N ALA A 129 -40.42 16.84 -12.44
CA ALA A 129 -41.04 17.41 -13.62
C ALA A 129 -42.53 17.56 -13.39
N ILE A 130 -43.03 18.80 -13.47
CA ILE A 130 -44.47 19.06 -13.42
C ILE A 130 -45.07 18.79 -14.79
N ASP A 131 -46.20 18.08 -14.83
CA ASP A 131 -46.84 17.62 -16.05
C ASP A 131 -47.49 18.76 -16.85
N PHE A 132 -46.68 19.39 -17.69
CA PHE A 132 -47.10 20.38 -18.68
C PHE A 132 -46.49 20.08 -20.04
N ASP A 133 -47.07 20.68 -21.08
CA ASP A 133 -46.52 20.63 -22.43
C ASP A 133 -45.08 21.17 -22.46
N GLY A 134 -44.17 20.42 -23.11
CA GLY A 134 -42.74 20.71 -23.16
C GLY A 134 -41.88 19.58 -22.59
N TRP A 135 -40.62 19.89 -22.30
CA TRP A 135 -39.67 18.87 -21.86
C TRP A 135 -39.89 18.36 -20.43
N SER A 136 -40.56 19.11 -19.55
CA SER A 136 -40.98 18.58 -18.26
C SER A 136 -41.98 17.42 -18.43
N GLY A 137 -43.06 17.62 -19.19
CA GLY A 137 -44.04 16.56 -19.44
C GLY A 137 -43.49 15.39 -20.24
N ASN A 138 -42.63 15.64 -21.23
CA ASN A 138 -42.06 14.59 -22.07
C ASN A 138 -41.11 13.63 -21.32
N LEU A 139 -40.48 14.08 -20.22
CA LEU A 139 -39.48 13.30 -19.47
C LEU A 139 -39.96 12.84 -18.09
N LYS A 140 -41.18 13.19 -17.69
CA LYS A 140 -41.77 12.75 -16.41
C LYS A 140 -41.78 11.22 -16.33
N SER A 141 -41.48 10.67 -15.16
CA SER A 141 -41.43 9.22 -14.92
C SER A 141 -40.42 8.43 -15.79
N MET A 142 -39.52 9.11 -16.51
CA MET A 142 -38.49 8.47 -17.33
C MET A 142 -37.16 8.32 -16.59
N GLN A 143 -36.45 7.25 -16.93
CA GLN A 143 -35.03 7.09 -16.67
C GLN A 143 -34.27 7.54 -17.94
N LEU A 144 -33.41 8.56 -17.84
CA LEU A 144 -32.77 9.12 -19.04
C LEU A 144 -31.72 8.19 -19.64
N ASP A 145 -30.97 7.47 -18.80
CA ASP A 145 -29.98 6.48 -19.21
C ASP A 145 -29.60 5.52 -18.08
N LYS A 146 -28.60 4.65 -18.33
CA LYS A 146 -28.11 3.63 -17.38
C LYS A 146 -27.22 4.17 -16.26
N ARG A 147 -26.94 5.49 -16.19
CA ARG A 147 -26.02 6.08 -15.19
C ARG A 147 -26.65 6.12 -13.80
N ARG A 148 -27.97 6.21 -13.72
CA ARG A 148 -28.73 6.19 -12.47
C ARG A 148 -29.85 5.17 -12.58
N LEU A 149 -30.28 4.60 -11.45
CA LEU A 149 -31.35 3.60 -11.39
C LEU A 149 -32.73 4.21 -11.04
N ASP A 150 -32.75 5.46 -10.60
CA ASP A 150 -33.96 6.20 -10.30
C ASP A 150 -34.60 6.77 -11.58
N LYS A 151 -35.71 7.47 -11.41
CA LYS A 151 -36.47 8.13 -12.48
C LYS A 151 -36.65 9.60 -12.13
N ILE A 152 -36.94 10.42 -13.14
CA ILE A 152 -37.45 11.77 -12.93
C ILE A 152 -38.82 11.64 -12.24
N PHE A 153 -38.99 12.33 -11.12
CA PHE A 153 -40.26 12.32 -10.40
C PHE A 153 -41.31 13.12 -11.18
N GLU A 154 -42.50 12.57 -11.31
CA GLU A 154 -43.65 13.23 -11.91
C GLU A 154 -44.45 13.95 -10.82
N ALA A 155 -44.86 15.19 -11.11
CA ALA A 155 -45.74 15.96 -10.25
C ALA A 155 -46.91 16.55 -11.05
N GLU A 156 -48.10 16.54 -10.47
CA GLU A 156 -49.31 17.05 -11.14
C GLU A 156 -49.46 18.57 -11.01
N ASN A 157 -48.91 19.15 -9.93
CA ASN A 157 -49.05 20.57 -9.61
C ASN A 157 -47.95 21.01 -8.62
N ALA A 158 -47.94 22.29 -8.26
CA ALA A 158 -46.95 22.90 -7.38
C ALA A 158 -46.90 22.26 -5.98
N ILE A 159 -48.07 21.95 -5.40
CA ILE A 159 -48.18 21.35 -4.07
C ILE A 159 -47.55 19.96 -4.07
N ASN A 160 -47.93 19.13 -5.04
CA ASN A 160 -47.42 17.78 -5.17
C ASN A 160 -45.90 17.76 -5.46
N ALA A 161 -45.40 18.71 -6.26
CA ALA A 161 -43.96 18.84 -6.52
C ALA A 161 -43.16 19.09 -5.22
N VAL A 162 -43.63 19.98 -4.34
CA VAL A 162 -42.95 20.30 -3.08
C VAL A 162 -43.10 19.17 -2.04
N GLU A 163 -44.21 18.42 -2.06
CA GLU A 163 -44.37 17.23 -1.23
C GLU A 163 -43.38 16.12 -1.63
N ILE A 164 -43.27 15.84 -2.93
CA ILE A 164 -42.29 14.89 -3.47
C ILE A 164 -40.86 15.32 -3.10
N LEU A 165 -40.55 16.61 -3.24
CA LEU A 165 -39.25 17.16 -2.86
C LEU A 165 -38.91 16.84 -1.39
N LYS A 166 -39.79 17.20 -0.46
CA LYS A 166 -39.57 16.97 0.98
C LYS A 166 -39.33 15.50 1.31
N ASN A 167 -40.10 14.61 0.70
CA ASN A 167 -40.05 13.19 1.00
C ASN A 167 -38.79 12.49 0.48
N ASN A 168 -38.10 13.07 -0.51
CA ASN A 168 -37.04 12.38 -1.24
C ASN A 168 -35.69 13.09 -1.26
N ILE A 169 -35.62 14.40 -0.97
CA ILE A 169 -34.38 15.19 -1.12
C ILE A 169 -33.20 14.65 -0.29
N GLU A 170 -33.48 14.06 0.87
CA GLU A 170 -32.46 13.48 1.74
C GLU A 170 -31.77 12.25 1.13
N ASN A 171 -32.34 11.64 0.09
CA ASN A 171 -31.73 10.53 -0.66
C ASN A 171 -30.65 11.02 -1.65
N TYR A 172 -30.58 12.32 -1.93
CA TYR A 172 -29.69 12.92 -2.93
C TYR A 172 -28.56 13.76 -2.30
N LYS A 173 -27.78 13.14 -1.40
CA LYS A 173 -26.69 13.79 -0.66
C LYS A 173 -25.32 13.77 -1.35
N SER A 174 -25.18 13.08 -2.48
CA SER A 174 -23.89 12.89 -3.12
C SER A 174 -23.45 14.11 -3.92
N ASN A 175 -22.28 14.66 -3.60
CA ASN A 175 -21.62 15.66 -4.45
C ASN A 175 -21.10 15.01 -5.74
N TYR A 176 -21.32 15.66 -6.89
CA TYR A 176 -20.79 15.23 -8.18
C TYR A 176 -19.24 15.23 -8.16
N LYS A 177 -18.62 14.09 -8.48
CA LYS A 177 -17.15 13.89 -8.43
C LYS A 177 -16.45 13.94 -9.81
N GLY A 178 -17.13 14.43 -10.85
CA GLY A 178 -16.60 14.49 -12.22
C GLY A 178 -17.10 13.40 -13.17
N VAL A 179 -16.75 13.51 -14.46
CA VAL A 179 -17.11 12.55 -15.52
C VAL A 179 -16.15 11.35 -15.45
N LYS A 180 -16.64 10.17 -15.05
CA LYS A 180 -15.86 8.92 -15.11
C LYS A 180 -15.63 8.50 -16.56
N LYS A 181 -14.41 8.10 -16.92
CA LYS A 181 -14.11 7.63 -18.28
C LYS A 181 -14.77 6.27 -18.50
N ALA A 182 -15.20 5.98 -19.73
CA ALA A 182 -15.75 4.66 -20.04
C ALA A 182 -14.64 3.60 -19.89
N ARG A 183 -14.90 2.58 -19.08
CA ARG A 183 -13.97 1.45 -18.85
C ARG A 183 -13.66 0.71 -20.14
N LEU A 184 -12.45 0.16 -20.21
CA LEU A 184 -12.03 -0.66 -21.35
C LEU A 184 -12.89 -1.93 -21.40
N GLY A 185 -13.45 -2.27 -22.56
CA GLY A 185 -14.20 -3.52 -22.70
C GLY A 185 -13.29 -4.74 -22.54
N VAL A 186 -13.76 -5.81 -21.87
CA VAL A 186 -13.00 -7.06 -21.64
C VAL A 186 -12.39 -7.60 -22.94
N ASN A 187 -13.15 -7.62 -24.04
CA ASN A 187 -12.68 -8.13 -25.32
C ASN A 187 -11.59 -7.26 -25.94
N ASN A 188 -11.65 -5.93 -25.74
CA ASN A 188 -10.61 -5.02 -26.20
C ASN A 188 -9.34 -5.18 -25.35
N ALA A 189 -9.50 -5.28 -24.03
CA ALA A 189 -8.40 -5.58 -23.11
C ALA A 189 -7.69 -6.89 -23.48
N LYS A 190 -8.45 -7.95 -23.79
CA LYS A 190 -7.91 -9.24 -24.25
C LYS A 190 -7.11 -9.09 -25.54
N LYS A 191 -7.67 -8.41 -26.57
CA LYS A 191 -6.97 -8.17 -27.85
C LYS A 191 -5.67 -7.39 -27.69
N ILE A 192 -5.67 -6.39 -26.80
CA ILE A 192 -4.47 -5.59 -26.49
C ILE A 192 -3.36 -6.49 -25.92
N ILE A 193 -3.68 -7.36 -24.96
CA ILE A 193 -2.71 -8.31 -24.40
C ILE A 193 -2.20 -9.27 -25.48
N GLN A 194 -3.09 -9.83 -26.32
CA GLN A 194 -2.70 -10.75 -27.40
C GLN A 194 -1.74 -10.09 -28.39
N ASN A 195 -2.03 -8.85 -28.80
CA ASN A 195 -1.20 -8.13 -29.76
C ASN A 195 0.15 -7.69 -29.17
N LYS A 196 0.18 -7.20 -27.93
CA LYS A 196 1.42 -6.68 -27.32
C LYS A 196 2.43 -7.77 -26.98
N PHE A 197 1.94 -8.95 -26.58
CA PHE A 197 2.80 -10.05 -26.14
C PHE A 197 2.84 -11.21 -27.14
N ASP A 198 2.45 -10.97 -28.39
CA ASP A 198 2.41 -11.95 -29.49
C ASP A 198 1.78 -13.30 -29.11
N ASN A 199 0.76 -13.25 -28.25
CA ASN A 199 0.20 -14.44 -27.64
C ASN A 199 -0.87 -15.06 -28.55
N LYS A 200 -0.46 -16.08 -29.30
CA LYS A 200 -1.32 -16.85 -30.21
C LYS A 200 -2.15 -17.94 -29.50
N GLY A 201 -1.93 -18.16 -28.20
CA GLY A 201 -2.60 -19.16 -27.39
C GLY A 201 -3.94 -18.71 -26.81
N SER A 202 -4.63 -19.62 -26.11
CA SER A 202 -5.89 -19.31 -25.43
C SER A 202 -5.64 -18.48 -24.17
N ILE A 203 -6.00 -17.20 -24.21
CA ILE A 203 -6.02 -16.35 -23.01
C ILE A 203 -7.38 -16.46 -22.29
N ILE A 204 -7.34 -16.70 -20.98
CA ILE A 204 -8.50 -16.87 -20.10
C ILE A 204 -8.60 -15.66 -19.14
N LEU A 205 -9.81 -15.15 -18.91
CA LEU A 205 -10.05 -14.12 -17.90
C LEU A 205 -10.08 -14.75 -16.50
N LEU A 206 -9.20 -14.32 -15.61
CA LEU A 206 -9.17 -14.75 -14.20
C LEU A 206 -10.00 -13.85 -13.29
N GLY A 207 -10.07 -12.55 -13.59
CA GLY A 207 -10.76 -11.61 -12.71
C GLY A 207 -10.98 -10.23 -13.31
N LYS A 208 -11.97 -9.52 -12.75
CA LYS A 208 -12.29 -8.13 -13.05
C LYS A 208 -12.31 -7.33 -11.75
N GLY A 209 -11.45 -6.33 -11.64
CA GLY A 209 -11.32 -5.46 -10.48
C GLY A 209 -11.82 -4.03 -10.73
N ALA A 210 -11.66 -3.17 -9.73
CA ALA A 210 -11.81 -1.71 -9.88
C ALA A 210 -10.67 -1.09 -10.71
N GLU A 211 -9.55 -1.78 -10.79
CA GLU A 211 -8.34 -1.30 -11.48
C GLU A 211 -8.22 -1.74 -12.94
N GLY A 212 -8.93 -2.81 -13.32
CA GLY A 212 -8.82 -3.41 -14.65
C GLY A 212 -9.08 -4.91 -14.66
N TYR A 213 -8.37 -5.62 -15.52
CA TYR A 213 -8.63 -7.04 -15.84
C TYR A 213 -7.38 -7.89 -15.62
N VAL A 214 -7.60 -9.12 -15.14
CA VAL A 214 -6.54 -10.12 -14.97
C VAL A 214 -6.80 -11.27 -15.92
N PHE A 215 -5.83 -11.57 -16.75
CA PHE A 215 -5.84 -12.63 -17.75
C PHE A 215 -4.69 -13.61 -17.50
N ARG A 216 -4.80 -14.80 -18.06
CA ARG A 216 -3.80 -15.85 -17.97
C ARG A 216 -3.66 -16.58 -19.30
N ASP A 217 -2.44 -16.98 -19.63
CA ASP A 217 -2.16 -18.04 -20.62
C ASP A 217 -1.62 -19.32 -19.93
N GLU A 218 -0.96 -20.20 -20.66
CA GLU A 218 -0.40 -21.44 -20.08
C GLU A 218 0.75 -21.19 -19.08
N THR A 219 1.49 -20.10 -19.24
CA THR A 219 2.75 -19.82 -18.55
C THR A 219 2.74 -18.55 -17.70
N LYS A 220 1.88 -17.57 -18.01
CA LYS A 220 1.92 -16.22 -17.45
C LYS A 220 0.54 -15.69 -17.10
N VAL A 221 0.54 -14.74 -16.17
CA VAL A 221 -0.59 -13.91 -15.80
C VAL A 221 -0.32 -12.47 -16.25
N PHE A 222 -1.35 -11.80 -16.77
CA PHE A 222 -1.33 -10.44 -17.26
C PHE A 222 -2.39 -9.63 -16.52
N LYS A 223 -2.00 -8.54 -15.85
CA LYS A 223 -2.96 -7.58 -15.29
C LYS A 223 -2.85 -6.26 -16.03
N ILE A 224 -3.92 -5.91 -16.75
CA ILE A 224 -4.06 -4.65 -17.50
C ILE A 224 -4.87 -3.66 -16.66
N TYR A 225 -4.37 -2.44 -16.53
CA TYR A 225 -5.00 -1.38 -15.75
C TYR A 225 -5.81 -0.44 -16.65
N ASP A 226 -7.04 -0.12 -16.24
CA ASP A 226 -8.01 0.70 -17.01
C ASP A 226 -8.68 1.80 -16.19
N ASN A 227 -8.13 2.14 -15.01
CA ASN A 227 -8.75 3.03 -14.03
C ASN A 227 -8.52 4.54 -14.31
N ASP A 228 -9.37 5.37 -13.70
CA ASP A 228 -9.41 6.84 -13.81
C ASP A 228 -8.22 7.56 -13.13
N GLU A 229 -7.40 6.87 -12.33
CA GLU A 229 -6.16 7.47 -11.79
C GLU A 229 -5.14 7.76 -12.90
N PRO A 230 -4.20 8.72 -12.71
CA PRO A 230 -3.13 8.91 -13.67
C PRO A 230 -2.32 7.61 -13.77
N LEU A 231 -2.52 6.82 -14.82
CA LEU A 231 -1.82 5.54 -15.05
C LEU A 231 -0.30 5.68 -14.92
N LEU A 232 0.21 6.88 -15.20
CA LEU A 232 1.60 7.25 -15.00
C LEU A 232 2.05 7.15 -13.53
N ASN A 233 1.24 7.60 -12.56
CA ASN A 233 1.55 7.46 -11.13
C ASN A 233 1.57 6.00 -10.72
N GLN A 234 0.61 5.22 -11.21
CA GLN A 234 0.57 3.77 -10.97
C GLN A 234 1.81 3.09 -11.55
N TYR A 235 2.24 3.49 -12.75
CA TYR A 235 3.44 2.97 -13.39
C TYR A 235 4.69 3.20 -12.53
N TRP A 236 4.96 4.44 -12.10
CA TRP A 236 6.13 4.76 -11.28
C TRP A 236 6.20 3.96 -9.99
N ARG A 237 5.05 3.77 -9.35
CA ARG A 237 4.95 2.95 -8.15
C ARG A 237 5.26 1.48 -8.43
N LEU A 238 4.65 0.92 -9.47
CA LEU A 238 4.79 -0.51 -9.80
C LEU A 238 6.21 -0.86 -10.27
N ILE A 239 6.87 0.03 -11.04
CA ILE A 239 8.24 -0.22 -11.49
C ILE A 239 9.21 -0.19 -10.31
N ALA A 240 9.07 0.76 -9.38
CA ALA A 240 9.88 0.80 -8.16
C ALA A 240 9.68 -0.47 -7.31
N LEU A 241 8.43 -0.85 -7.05
CA LEU A 241 8.11 -2.08 -6.32
C LEU A 241 8.69 -3.34 -6.99
N SER A 242 8.59 -3.43 -8.33
CA SER A 242 9.15 -4.54 -9.10
C SER A 242 10.67 -4.64 -8.93
N GLU A 243 11.38 -3.52 -9.01
CA GLU A 243 12.83 -3.50 -8.80
C GLU A 243 13.24 -3.91 -7.39
N ASP A 244 12.58 -3.38 -6.36
CA ASP A 244 12.90 -3.70 -4.97
C ASP A 244 12.65 -5.17 -4.64
N ILE A 245 11.59 -5.75 -5.20
CA ILE A 245 11.29 -7.18 -5.09
C ILE A 245 12.36 -8.01 -5.81
N ASN A 246 12.70 -7.68 -7.06
CA ASN A 246 13.66 -8.44 -7.87
C ASN A 246 15.10 -8.40 -7.31
N LYS A 247 15.49 -7.31 -6.63
CA LYS A 247 16.78 -7.17 -5.94
C LYS A 247 16.80 -7.88 -4.57
N SER A 248 15.66 -8.37 -4.10
CA SER A 248 15.49 -8.94 -2.77
C SER A 248 15.20 -10.44 -2.80
N ILE A 249 15.56 -11.12 -1.72
CA ILE A 249 15.15 -12.51 -1.49
C ILE A 249 13.79 -12.50 -0.81
N VAL A 250 12.74 -12.68 -1.62
CA VAL A 250 11.35 -12.79 -1.15
C VAL A 250 10.81 -14.20 -1.35
N LYS A 251 9.91 -14.63 -0.47
CA LYS A 251 9.23 -15.94 -0.54
C LYS A 251 7.73 -15.81 -0.74
N TYR A 252 7.14 -14.72 -0.25
CA TYR A 252 5.68 -14.53 -0.22
C TYR A 252 5.20 -13.53 -1.28
N LEU A 253 6.13 -12.86 -1.96
CA LEU A 253 5.88 -11.91 -3.05
C LEU A 253 6.31 -12.50 -4.38
N ILE A 254 5.58 -12.17 -5.45
CA ILE A 254 5.86 -12.65 -6.80
C ILE A 254 6.76 -11.65 -7.52
N ASN A 255 7.79 -12.15 -8.20
CA ASN A 255 8.55 -11.34 -9.16
C ASN A 255 7.67 -11.03 -10.38
N PHE A 256 7.53 -9.75 -10.73
CA PHE A 256 6.73 -9.30 -11.86
C PHE A 256 7.46 -8.26 -12.69
N LYS A 257 7.04 -8.11 -13.95
CA LYS A 257 7.51 -7.08 -14.89
C LYS A 257 6.41 -6.05 -15.13
N VAL A 258 6.81 -4.82 -15.42
CA VAL A 258 5.90 -3.69 -15.67
C VAL A 258 6.14 -3.14 -17.08
N TYR A 259 5.06 -2.92 -17.83
CA TYR A 259 5.09 -2.38 -19.18
C TYR A 259 4.19 -1.15 -19.25
N TYR A 260 4.70 -0.04 -19.77
CA TYR A 260 3.95 1.19 -19.95
C TYR A 260 4.29 1.87 -21.29
N GLU A 261 3.36 1.86 -22.22
CA GLU A 261 3.48 2.45 -23.56
C GLU A 261 2.11 2.97 -24.01
N GLU A 262 2.04 4.08 -24.75
CA GLU A 262 0.78 4.61 -25.32
C GLU A 262 -0.40 4.73 -24.31
N ASN A 263 -0.11 5.09 -23.05
CA ASN A 263 -1.08 5.11 -21.94
C ASN A 263 -1.72 3.74 -21.60
N LEU A 264 -1.06 2.65 -21.95
CA LEU A 264 -1.42 1.29 -21.55
C LEU A 264 -0.44 0.83 -20.46
N LEU A 265 -0.97 0.46 -19.29
CA LEU A 265 -0.19 -0.13 -18.20
C LEU A 265 -0.55 -1.61 -18.05
N VAL A 266 0.45 -2.48 -18.12
CA VAL A 266 0.31 -3.92 -17.90
C VAL A 266 1.42 -4.41 -16.99
N ILE A 267 1.08 -5.29 -16.05
CA ILE A 267 2.08 -6.13 -15.37
C ILE A 267 1.97 -7.59 -15.80
N THR A 268 3.09 -8.29 -15.76
CA THR A 268 3.15 -9.73 -16.03
C THR A 268 3.95 -10.47 -14.98
N TYR A 269 3.50 -11.66 -14.61
CA TYR A 269 4.24 -12.59 -13.74
C TYR A 269 3.96 -14.04 -14.12
N ASP A 270 4.80 -14.96 -13.66
CA ASP A 270 4.68 -16.37 -13.99
C ASP A 270 3.46 -17.01 -13.33
N HIS A 271 2.78 -17.87 -14.09
CA HIS A 271 1.65 -18.64 -13.59
C HIS A 271 2.15 -19.79 -12.70
N PHE A 272 1.45 -20.03 -11.60
CA PHE A 272 1.68 -21.17 -10.71
C PHE A 272 0.36 -21.81 -10.29
N GLU A 273 0.39 -23.09 -9.98
CA GLU A 273 -0.78 -23.77 -9.42
C GLU A 273 -1.06 -23.33 -7.99
N SER A 274 -2.34 -23.11 -7.70
CA SER A 274 -2.72 -22.49 -6.43
C SER A 274 -4.09 -22.94 -5.92
N LYS A 275 -4.34 -22.73 -4.63
CA LYS A 275 -5.67 -22.79 -4.01
C LYS A 275 -5.99 -21.46 -3.28
N PRO A 276 -7.27 -21.12 -3.04
CA PRO A 276 -7.62 -19.93 -2.27
C PRO A 276 -7.00 -19.93 -0.87
N TYR A 277 -6.64 -18.75 -0.37
CA TYR A 277 -6.26 -18.59 1.03
C TYR A 277 -7.52 -18.41 1.90
N GLU A 278 -7.69 -19.30 2.87
CA GLU A 278 -8.89 -19.37 3.72
C GLU A 278 -8.59 -19.00 5.19
N GLY A 279 -7.43 -18.41 5.48
CA GLY A 279 -6.98 -18.11 6.84
C GLY A 279 -5.86 -19.04 7.33
N GLY A 280 -5.42 -18.86 8.57
CA GLY A 280 -4.27 -19.53 9.17
C GLY A 280 -2.93 -18.88 8.79
N TYR A 281 -1.87 -19.69 8.75
CA TYR A 281 -0.53 -19.26 8.30
C TYR A 281 0.06 -18.08 9.09
N GLU A 282 -0.24 -17.95 10.40
CA GLU A 282 0.22 -16.82 11.22
C GLU A 282 1.75 -16.62 11.12
N LYS A 283 2.52 -17.71 11.19
CA LYS A 283 4.00 -17.66 11.09
C LYS A 283 4.46 -17.10 9.75
N ASP A 284 3.83 -17.52 8.66
CA ASP A 284 4.15 -17.07 7.31
C ASP A 284 3.71 -15.63 7.07
N LEU A 285 2.58 -15.21 7.63
CA LEU A 285 2.15 -13.81 7.57
C LEU A 285 3.10 -12.89 8.35
N ILE A 286 3.64 -13.34 9.48
CA ILE A 286 4.71 -12.60 10.19
C ILE A 286 5.93 -12.45 9.28
N LEU A 287 6.35 -13.52 8.61
CA LEU A 287 7.50 -13.50 7.71
C LEU A 287 7.25 -12.62 6.47
N LEU A 288 6.05 -12.66 5.89
CA LEU A 288 5.65 -11.77 4.80
C LEU A 288 5.67 -10.29 5.26
N ALA A 289 5.16 -9.98 6.45
CA ALA A 289 5.20 -8.61 6.96
C ALA A 289 6.65 -8.12 7.18
N LYS A 290 7.55 -9.01 7.61
CA LYS A 290 8.98 -8.74 7.70
C LYS A 290 9.61 -8.52 6.33
N GLU A 291 9.28 -9.35 5.33
CA GLU A 291 9.74 -9.17 3.94
C GLU A 291 9.31 -7.81 3.39
N LEU A 292 8.03 -7.45 3.52
CA LEU A 292 7.49 -6.15 3.11
C LEU A 292 8.22 -4.98 3.79
N LYS A 293 8.39 -5.04 5.12
CA LYS A 293 9.15 -4.02 5.87
C LYS A 293 10.59 -3.92 5.38
N LYS A 294 11.26 -5.05 5.16
CA LYS A 294 12.66 -5.12 4.71
C LYS A 294 12.85 -4.45 3.35
N ILE A 295 11.92 -4.67 2.41
CA ILE A 295 11.99 -4.04 1.09
C ILE A 295 11.45 -2.60 1.08
N GLY A 296 10.95 -2.08 2.21
CA GLY A 296 10.44 -0.72 2.31
C GLY A 296 9.01 -0.51 1.80
N TRP A 297 8.18 -1.56 1.75
CA TRP A 297 6.81 -1.53 1.24
C TRP A 297 5.77 -2.05 2.24
N LEU A 298 4.50 -1.75 1.99
CA LEU A 298 3.35 -2.28 2.71
C LEU A 298 2.13 -2.41 1.78
N ILE A 299 1.09 -3.15 2.23
CA ILE A 299 -0.16 -3.39 1.52
C ILE A 299 -1.32 -2.82 2.34
N THR A 300 -1.89 -1.71 1.88
CA THR A 300 -2.96 -0.97 2.58
C THR A 300 -4.29 -1.71 2.64
N ASP A 301 -4.60 -2.55 1.64
CA ASP A 301 -5.82 -3.37 1.55
C ASP A 301 -5.53 -4.87 1.58
N PHE A 302 -4.73 -5.32 2.56
CA PHE A 302 -4.51 -6.75 2.77
C PHE A 302 -5.83 -7.48 3.11
N GLN A 303 -6.11 -8.60 2.45
CA GLN A 303 -7.31 -9.42 2.67
C GLN A 303 -7.14 -10.80 2.00
N PRO A 304 -7.89 -11.85 2.43
CA PRO A 304 -7.67 -13.21 1.93
C PRO A 304 -7.76 -13.39 0.42
N LYS A 305 -8.71 -12.72 -0.25
CA LYS A 305 -8.87 -12.82 -1.71
C LYS A 305 -7.68 -12.26 -2.52
N ASN A 306 -6.78 -11.52 -1.88
CA ASN A 306 -5.57 -10.96 -2.50
C ASN A 306 -4.36 -11.90 -2.37
N THR A 307 -4.57 -13.07 -1.76
CA THR A 307 -3.55 -14.07 -1.44
C THR A 307 -4.01 -15.45 -1.92
N LEU A 308 -3.10 -16.22 -2.50
CA LEU A 308 -3.33 -17.63 -2.84
C LEU A 308 -2.29 -18.50 -2.14
N ILE A 309 -2.59 -19.78 -1.92
CA ILE A 309 -1.57 -20.75 -1.50
C ILE A 309 -0.97 -21.37 -2.74
N ASN A 310 0.34 -21.18 -2.95
CA ASN A 310 1.08 -21.84 -4.01
C ASN A 310 1.22 -23.33 -3.68
N LYS A 311 0.83 -24.22 -4.59
CA LYS A 311 0.86 -25.67 -4.35
C LYS A 311 2.27 -26.27 -4.32
N GLU A 312 3.23 -25.64 -4.97
CA GLU A 312 4.62 -26.12 -5.02
C GLU A 312 5.38 -25.77 -3.75
N THR A 313 5.23 -24.54 -3.27
CA THR A 313 5.92 -24.07 -2.06
C THR A 313 5.13 -24.29 -0.78
N GLU A 314 3.82 -24.54 -0.90
CA GLU A 314 2.83 -24.59 0.18
C GLU A 314 2.69 -23.27 0.98
N LEU A 315 3.20 -22.15 0.44
CA LEU A 315 3.20 -20.84 1.10
C LEU A 315 2.07 -19.92 0.62
N PRO A 316 1.60 -18.98 1.47
CA PRO A 316 0.75 -17.88 1.02
C PRO A 316 1.53 -16.95 0.09
N THR A 317 0.93 -16.54 -1.02
CA THR A 317 1.56 -15.73 -2.05
C THR A 317 0.63 -14.60 -2.46
N ILE A 318 1.15 -13.36 -2.42
CA ILE A 318 0.39 -12.16 -2.78
C ILE A 318 0.26 -12.04 -4.29
N ILE A 319 -0.98 -11.91 -4.77
CA ILE A 319 -1.30 -11.84 -6.20
C ILE A 319 -1.92 -10.49 -6.63
N ASP A 320 -2.51 -9.75 -5.69
CA ASP A 320 -3.14 -8.46 -6.02
C ASP A 320 -2.12 -7.31 -5.98
N ILE A 321 -1.33 -7.22 -7.04
CA ILE A 321 -0.33 -6.17 -7.24
C ILE A 321 -1.03 -4.96 -7.86
N GLY A 322 -0.98 -3.78 -7.22
CA GLY A 322 -1.77 -2.63 -7.65
C GLY A 322 -1.66 -1.44 -6.70
N HIS A 323 -2.70 -0.61 -6.64
CA HIS A 323 -2.75 0.61 -5.85
C HIS A 323 -2.67 0.39 -4.33
N SER A 324 -2.89 -0.85 -3.88
CA SER A 324 -2.84 -1.20 -2.48
C SER A 324 -1.41 -1.18 -1.92
N PHE A 325 -0.40 -1.34 -2.77
CA PHE A 325 1.00 -1.22 -2.36
C PHE A 325 1.36 0.24 -2.14
N GLU A 326 2.04 0.53 -1.03
CA GLU A 326 2.55 1.86 -0.73
C GLU A 326 3.96 1.77 -0.11
N PRO A 327 4.78 2.81 -0.24
CA PRO A 327 6.03 2.93 0.51
C PRO A 327 5.77 2.81 2.01
N TYR A 328 6.78 2.32 2.74
CA TYR A 328 6.67 2.07 4.16
C TYR A 328 6.31 3.35 4.95
N SER A 329 5.32 3.20 5.84
CA SER A 329 4.97 4.15 6.88
C SER A 329 4.63 3.37 8.13
N SER A 330 5.23 3.72 9.28
CA SER A 330 5.00 3.00 10.54
C SER A 330 3.52 2.94 10.93
N HIS A 331 2.77 4.02 10.67
CA HIS A 331 1.33 4.10 10.93
C HIS A 331 0.53 3.15 10.02
N LEU A 332 0.76 3.22 8.70
CA LEU A 332 0.07 2.34 7.74
C LEU A 332 0.49 0.88 7.89
N PHE A 333 1.73 0.63 8.31
CA PHE A 333 2.26 -0.72 8.51
C PHE A 333 1.56 -1.41 9.68
N ARG A 334 1.39 -0.73 10.81
CA ARG A 334 0.61 -1.27 11.95
C ARG A 334 -0.83 -1.59 11.55
N LYS A 335 -1.46 -0.73 10.72
CA LYS A 335 -2.79 -0.97 10.14
C LYS A 335 -2.82 -2.21 9.25
N MET A 336 -1.84 -2.36 8.35
CA MET A 336 -1.68 -3.59 7.54
C MET A 336 -1.55 -4.83 8.44
N CYS A 337 -0.72 -4.79 9.47
CA CYS A 337 -0.54 -5.91 10.39
C CYS A 337 -1.85 -6.30 11.09
N ARG A 338 -2.71 -5.34 11.48
CA ARG A 338 -4.06 -5.65 12.01
C ARG A 338 -4.88 -6.42 11.00
N ARG A 339 -4.88 -5.98 9.74
CA ARG A 339 -5.60 -6.66 8.64
C ARG A 339 -5.05 -8.05 8.38
N MET A 340 -3.74 -8.23 8.41
CA MET A 340 -3.08 -9.53 8.27
C MET A 340 -3.47 -10.48 9.41
N TYR A 341 -3.45 -9.99 10.65
CA TYR A 341 -3.86 -10.77 11.82
C TYR A 341 -5.34 -11.18 11.72
N VAL A 342 -6.26 -10.25 11.42
CA VAL A 342 -7.67 -10.60 11.22
C VAL A 342 -7.85 -11.56 10.03
N SER A 343 -7.06 -11.41 8.97
CA SER A 343 -7.08 -12.34 7.83
C SER A 343 -6.58 -13.74 8.19
N SER A 344 -5.71 -13.89 9.19
CA SER A 344 -5.30 -15.20 9.70
C SER A 344 -6.45 -15.93 10.43
N LEU A 345 -7.43 -15.18 10.93
CA LEU A 345 -8.64 -15.73 11.56
C LEU A 345 -9.76 -16.04 10.55
N ALA A 346 -9.54 -15.74 9.25
CA ALA A 346 -10.57 -15.75 8.20
C ALA A 346 -11.39 -17.03 8.08
N GLY A 347 -10.78 -18.19 8.34
CA GLY A 347 -11.44 -19.50 8.20
C GLY A 347 -12.65 -19.68 9.11
N ASN A 348 -12.82 -18.80 10.10
CA ASN A 348 -13.92 -18.80 11.06
C ASN A 348 -15.01 -17.77 10.74
N PHE A 349 -14.94 -17.07 9.60
CA PHE A 349 -15.85 -15.95 9.29
C PHE A 349 -16.78 -16.22 8.11
N ASN A 350 -18.08 -15.98 8.32
CA ASN A 350 -19.07 -15.96 7.24
C ASN A 350 -18.99 -14.68 6.38
N ASN A 351 -18.47 -13.56 6.93
CA ASN A 351 -18.32 -12.29 6.21
C ASN A 351 -17.13 -11.46 6.75
N ILE A 352 -15.93 -11.75 6.24
CA ILE A 352 -14.71 -11.08 6.68
C ILE A 352 -14.65 -9.57 6.39
N LYS A 353 -15.44 -9.07 5.43
CA LYS A 353 -15.36 -7.67 5.00
C LYS A 353 -15.70 -6.69 6.13
N SER A 354 -16.68 -7.01 6.96
CA SER A 354 -17.06 -6.18 8.12
C SER A 354 -15.90 -6.07 9.12
N ALA A 355 -15.33 -7.22 9.49
CA ALA A 355 -14.20 -7.31 10.41
C ALA A 355 -12.98 -6.53 9.90
N LEU A 356 -12.62 -6.68 8.62
CA LEU A 356 -11.50 -5.93 8.03
C LEU A 356 -11.78 -4.43 7.93
N THR A 357 -13.03 -4.02 7.74
CA THR A 357 -13.37 -2.59 7.66
C THR A 357 -13.13 -1.89 8.99
N GLU A 358 -13.45 -2.52 10.12
CA GLU A 358 -13.18 -1.96 11.45
C GLU A 358 -11.69 -1.71 11.68
N THR A 359 -10.82 -2.66 11.28
CA THR A 359 -9.36 -2.55 11.50
C THR A 359 -8.72 -1.32 10.85
N ASN A 360 -9.44 -0.66 9.93
CA ASN A 360 -8.96 0.54 9.26
C ASN A 360 -8.92 1.76 10.19
N SER A 361 -9.81 1.84 11.18
CA SER A 361 -10.03 3.04 11.99
C SER A 361 -10.06 2.77 13.49
N ASN A 362 -10.16 1.49 13.90
CA ASN A 362 -10.32 1.08 15.29
C ASN A 362 -9.31 -0.03 15.67
N GLU A 363 -8.70 0.08 16.86
CA GLU A 363 -7.79 -0.93 17.43
C GLU A 363 -8.48 -1.83 18.49
N GLU A 364 -9.80 -1.69 18.68
CA GLU A 364 -10.55 -2.43 19.69
C GLU A 364 -11.15 -3.76 19.18
N PHE A 365 -11.17 -4.03 17.87
CA PHE A 365 -11.64 -5.31 17.30
C PHE A 365 -13.05 -5.77 17.73
N LEU A 366 -13.99 -4.83 17.93
CA LEU A 366 -15.33 -5.11 18.45
C LEU A 366 -16.17 -5.97 17.48
N GLU A 367 -15.95 -5.86 16.17
CA GLU A 367 -16.66 -6.67 15.17
C GLU A 367 -16.36 -8.16 15.31
N LEU A 368 -15.22 -8.53 15.90
CA LEU A 368 -14.87 -9.93 16.12
C LEU A 368 -15.74 -10.60 17.20
N MET A 369 -16.44 -9.84 18.04
CA MET A 369 -17.43 -10.38 18.99
C MET A 369 -18.52 -11.19 18.29
N LYS A 370 -18.91 -10.79 17.08
CA LYS A 370 -19.93 -11.49 16.27
C LYS A 370 -19.51 -12.91 15.89
N TYR A 371 -18.23 -13.22 15.98
CA TYR A 371 -17.63 -14.51 15.65
C TYR A 371 -17.12 -15.25 16.90
N GLY A 372 -17.52 -14.83 18.10
CA GLY A 372 -17.19 -15.49 19.37
C GLY A 372 -15.83 -15.12 19.95
N TYR A 373 -15.15 -14.10 19.41
CA TYR A 373 -13.87 -13.63 19.96
C TYR A 373 -14.08 -12.57 21.04
N ASN A 374 -13.25 -12.63 22.09
CA ASN A 374 -13.18 -11.58 23.10
C ASN A 374 -12.22 -10.45 22.63
N PRO A 375 -12.68 -9.19 22.52
CA PRO A 375 -11.87 -8.06 22.04
C PRO A 375 -10.55 -7.82 22.79
N GLU A 376 -10.55 -7.92 24.11
CA GLU A 376 -9.34 -7.71 24.93
C GLU A 376 -8.30 -8.79 24.67
N SER A 377 -8.73 -10.05 24.58
CA SER A 377 -7.87 -11.18 24.22
C SER A 377 -7.28 -11.03 22.82
N VAL A 378 -8.11 -10.68 21.83
CA VAL A 378 -7.66 -10.43 20.45
C VAL A 378 -6.64 -9.30 20.40
N LYS A 379 -6.88 -8.20 21.12
CA LYS A 379 -5.94 -7.07 21.17
C LYS A 379 -4.59 -7.49 21.75
N LYS A 380 -4.59 -8.31 22.80
CA LYS A 380 -3.37 -8.89 23.38
C LYS A 380 -2.65 -9.78 22.37
N ASP A 381 -3.36 -10.67 21.70
CA ASP A 381 -2.79 -11.59 20.72
C ASP A 381 -2.26 -10.86 19.48
N PHE A 382 -2.95 -9.82 19.03
CA PHE A 382 -2.47 -8.92 17.97
C PHE A 382 -1.18 -8.21 18.39
N ASN A 383 -1.08 -7.72 19.63
CA ASN A 383 0.16 -7.09 20.10
C ASN A 383 1.33 -8.09 20.09
N ILE A 384 1.11 -9.34 20.52
CA ILE A 384 2.12 -10.41 20.43
C ILE A 384 2.49 -10.69 18.96
N PHE A 385 1.51 -10.77 18.07
CA PHE A 385 1.73 -10.94 16.63
C PHE A 385 2.57 -9.79 16.04
N TYR A 386 2.24 -8.55 16.38
CA TYR A 386 2.96 -7.36 15.93
C TYR A 386 4.36 -7.28 16.51
N GLU A 387 4.54 -7.63 17.79
CA GLU A 387 5.86 -7.71 18.42
C GLU A 387 6.77 -8.70 17.69
N LYS A 388 6.26 -9.90 17.32
CA LYS A 388 7.03 -10.88 16.53
C LYS A 388 7.49 -10.32 15.17
N ILE A 389 6.71 -9.44 14.55
CA ILE A 389 7.07 -8.75 13.29
C ILE A 389 8.15 -7.69 13.56
N MET A 390 8.01 -6.93 14.64
CA MET A 390 8.91 -5.83 14.97
C MET A 390 10.26 -6.28 15.54
N ILE A 391 10.32 -7.47 16.15
CA ILE A 391 11.58 -8.07 16.59
C ILE A 391 12.40 -8.45 15.37
N LEU A 392 13.56 -7.81 15.23
CA LEU A 392 14.53 -8.09 14.17
C LEU A 392 15.44 -9.26 14.58
N ASP A 393 15.96 -9.97 13.59
CA ASP A 393 17.02 -10.96 13.72
C ASP A 393 18.35 -10.44 13.14
N LYS A 394 19.46 -11.14 13.41
CA LYS A 394 20.77 -10.82 12.79
C LYS A 394 20.65 -10.69 11.26
N LYS A 395 19.87 -11.58 10.63
CA LYS A 395 19.68 -11.64 9.17
C LYS A 395 18.91 -10.44 8.60
N ASP A 396 18.15 -9.74 9.44
CA ASP A 396 17.35 -8.59 9.03
C ASP A 396 18.20 -7.31 9.02
N VAL A 397 19.33 -7.29 9.75
CA VAL A 397 20.17 -6.11 9.95
C VAL A 397 21.59 -6.29 9.42
N LEU A 398 22.25 -7.39 9.74
CA LEU A 398 23.65 -7.66 9.36
C LEU A 398 23.77 -8.13 7.91
N ASN A 399 22.96 -9.10 7.49
CA ASN A 399 23.10 -9.69 6.15
C ASN A 399 22.93 -8.66 5.01
N PRO A 400 21.95 -7.73 5.05
CA PRO A 400 21.82 -6.72 4.00
C PRO A 400 23.08 -5.87 3.83
N LEU A 401 23.74 -5.50 4.93
CA LEU A 401 24.97 -4.71 4.90
C LEU A 401 26.15 -5.52 4.35
N ILE A 402 26.26 -6.81 4.71
CA ILE A 402 27.26 -7.72 4.12
C ILE A 402 27.06 -7.82 2.60
N LEU A 403 25.82 -8.05 2.14
CA LEU A 403 25.51 -8.15 0.72
C LEU A 403 25.84 -6.84 -0.02
N ASN A 404 25.52 -5.69 0.57
CA ASN A 404 25.83 -4.40 -0.04
C ASN A 404 27.35 -4.19 -0.18
N ILE A 405 28.13 -4.50 0.85
CA ILE A 405 29.60 -4.41 0.77
C ILE A 405 30.15 -5.32 -0.33
N ILE A 406 29.64 -6.56 -0.45
CA ILE A 406 30.05 -7.50 -1.50
C ILE A 406 29.70 -6.95 -2.89
N GLN A 407 28.51 -6.37 -3.09
CA GLN A 407 28.08 -5.81 -4.38
C GLN A 407 28.86 -4.54 -4.76
N GLU A 408 29.24 -3.72 -3.79
CA GLU A 408 30.02 -2.49 -3.98
C GLU A 408 31.53 -2.77 -4.15
N THR A 409 32.00 -3.96 -3.76
CA THR A 409 33.39 -4.38 -3.93
C THR A 409 33.56 -5.04 -5.30
N ALA A 410 34.37 -4.44 -6.16
CA ALA A 410 34.65 -5.02 -7.48
C ALA A 410 35.33 -6.40 -7.34
N ASP A 411 35.13 -7.25 -8.35
CA ASP A 411 35.90 -8.48 -8.58
C ASP A 411 35.71 -9.66 -7.61
N ILE A 412 34.59 -9.72 -6.86
CA ILE A 412 34.23 -10.91 -6.07
C ILE A 412 33.37 -11.87 -6.92
N ASN A 413 33.96 -12.94 -7.44
CA ASN A 413 33.25 -13.99 -8.19
C ASN A 413 33.15 -15.30 -7.39
N THR A 414 34.10 -15.53 -6.50
CA THR A 414 34.19 -16.71 -5.63
C THR A 414 34.27 -16.29 -4.16
N LEU A 415 33.51 -16.96 -3.29
CA LEU A 415 33.45 -16.66 -1.87
C LEU A 415 33.46 -17.90 -0.99
N PHE A 416 34.28 -17.87 0.06
CA PHE A 416 34.30 -18.89 1.10
C PHE A 416 33.64 -18.37 2.39
N ASP A 417 32.56 -19.01 2.85
CA ASP A 417 31.86 -18.66 4.10
C ASP A 417 32.38 -19.52 5.26
N TYR A 418 33.29 -18.94 6.05
CA TYR A 418 33.95 -19.59 7.19
C TYR A 418 33.15 -19.35 8.48
N GLY A 419 32.61 -20.42 9.06
CA GLY A 419 31.66 -20.36 10.17
C GLY A 419 30.26 -19.96 9.70
N SER A 420 29.77 -20.63 8.66
CA SER A 420 28.54 -20.27 7.92
C SER A 420 27.24 -20.37 8.72
N GLY A 421 27.25 -21.04 9.87
CA GLY A 421 26.12 -21.21 10.77
C GLY A 421 24.91 -21.84 10.08
N SER A 422 23.81 -21.09 9.98
CA SER A 422 22.60 -21.53 9.28
C SER A 422 22.72 -21.60 7.76
N GLY A 423 23.76 -21.01 7.17
CA GLY A 423 23.95 -20.92 5.71
C GLY A 423 23.08 -19.87 5.01
N ASP A 424 22.35 -19.05 5.77
CA ASP A 424 21.43 -18.05 5.22
C ASP A 424 22.14 -16.93 4.44
N ILE A 425 23.33 -16.52 4.89
CA ILE A 425 24.15 -15.54 4.19
C ILE A 425 24.77 -16.15 2.93
N ALA A 426 25.34 -17.35 3.00
CA ALA A 426 25.85 -18.09 1.83
C ALA A 426 24.78 -18.25 0.74
N SER A 427 23.56 -18.64 1.13
CA SER A 427 22.40 -18.73 0.23
C SER A 427 22.06 -17.39 -0.42
N SER A 428 22.23 -16.28 0.32
CA SER A 428 21.94 -14.94 -0.18
C SER A 428 22.99 -14.44 -1.16
N ILE A 429 24.27 -14.70 -0.87
CA ILE A 429 25.41 -14.34 -1.73
C ILE A 429 25.34 -15.10 -3.05
N LYS A 430 25.01 -16.40 -3.03
CA LYS A 430 24.88 -17.19 -4.26
C LYS A 430 23.87 -16.62 -5.26
N LYS A 431 22.81 -15.95 -4.78
CA LYS A 431 21.80 -15.33 -5.65
C LYS A 431 22.31 -14.08 -6.38
N LEU A 432 23.43 -13.52 -5.95
CA LEU A 432 24.14 -12.47 -6.67
C LEU A 432 24.95 -13.02 -7.86
N GLY A 433 24.94 -14.35 -8.08
CA GLY A 433 25.73 -15.00 -9.13
C GLY A 433 27.14 -15.40 -8.70
N ILE A 434 27.48 -15.23 -7.43
CA ILE A 434 28.78 -15.56 -6.84
C ILE A 434 28.83 -17.06 -6.51
N GLU A 435 29.95 -17.73 -6.81
CA GLU A 435 30.18 -19.11 -6.38
C GLU A 435 30.51 -19.14 -4.88
N VAL A 436 29.77 -19.93 -4.10
CA VAL A 436 29.91 -19.98 -2.63
C VAL A 436 30.21 -21.39 -2.14
N ILE A 437 31.29 -21.52 -1.37
CA ILE A 437 31.60 -22.70 -0.56
C ILE A 437 31.46 -22.34 0.92
N ALA A 438 30.82 -23.20 1.70
CA ALA A 438 30.56 -22.98 3.11
C ALA A 438 31.24 -24.03 3.99
N TYR A 439 31.71 -23.60 5.15
CA TYR A 439 32.27 -24.45 6.20
C TYR A 439 31.77 -23.96 7.56
N ASP A 440 31.41 -24.89 8.45
CA ASP A 440 31.16 -24.59 9.86
C ASP A 440 31.77 -25.67 10.75
N PRO A 441 32.45 -25.30 11.85
CA PRO A 441 32.98 -26.28 12.80
C PRO A 441 31.88 -27.09 13.51
N ASP A 442 30.65 -26.57 13.65
CA ASP A 442 29.51 -27.29 14.22
C ASP A 442 28.66 -27.95 13.11
N ILE A 443 28.98 -29.22 12.83
CA ILE A 443 28.28 -30.02 11.81
C ILE A 443 26.77 -30.14 12.07
N ASN A 444 26.33 -30.05 13.33
CA ASN A 444 24.92 -30.16 13.68
C ASN A 444 24.10 -28.99 13.11
N LEU A 445 24.72 -27.80 12.96
CA LEU A 445 24.08 -26.66 12.31
C LEU A 445 23.84 -26.94 10.83
N TYR A 446 24.84 -27.48 10.13
CA TYR A 446 24.66 -27.90 8.75
C TYR A 446 23.53 -28.92 8.62
N ASP A 447 23.56 -30.00 9.41
CA ASP A 447 22.54 -31.06 9.33
C ASP A 447 21.12 -30.53 9.55
N LYS A 448 20.97 -29.57 10.47
CA LYS A 448 19.69 -28.91 10.75
C LYS A 448 19.16 -28.07 9.58
N TYR A 449 20.05 -27.42 8.82
CA TYR A 449 19.67 -26.48 7.77
C TYR A 449 19.94 -26.98 6.34
N ARG A 450 20.45 -28.21 6.17
CA ARG A 450 20.87 -28.79 4.88
C ARG A 450 19.81 -28.73 3.78
N ASN A 451 18.55 -28.98 4.14
CA ASN A 451 17.41 -28.98 3.22
C ASN A 451 16.84 -27.59 2.95
N GLY A 452 17.32 -26.57 3.67
CA GLY A 452 16.86 -25.19 3.58
C GLY A 452 17.90 -24.32 2.88
N TYR A 453 18.66 -23.55 3.66
CA TYR A 453 19.61 -22.57 3.12
C TYR A 453 20.79 -23.22 2.38
N TYR A 454 21.17 -24.44 2.73
CA TYR A 454 22.27 -25.15 2.08
C TYR A 454 21.86 -25.98 0.85
N LYS A 455 20.57 -25.98 0.45
CA LYS A 455 20.07 -26.84 -0.64
C LYS A 455 20.92 -26.79 -1.91
N ASP A 456 21.41 -25.59 -2.24
CA ASP A 456 22.25 -25.35 -3.42
C ASP A 456 23.63 -24.79 -3.03
N ILE A 457 24.09 -24.98 -1.80
CA ILE A 457 25.41 -24.47 -1.34
C ILE A 457 26.34 -25.66 -1.10
N LYS A 458 27.55 -25.59 -1.66
CA LYS A 458 28.57 -26.61 -1.41
C LYS A 458 29.10 -26.45 0.02
N PHE A 459 28.75 -27.39 0.89
CA PHE A 459 29.28 -27.46 2.26
C PHE A 459 30.45 -28.45 2.33
N ILE A 460 31.52 -28.10 3.05
CA ILE A 460 32.71 -28.95 3.18
C ILE A 460 33.00 -29.36 4.61
N SER A 461 33.60 -30.54 4.80
CA SER A 461 34.07 -31.02 6.11
C SER A 461 35.40 -30.38 6.52
N LYS A 462 35.82 -30.54 7.79
CA LYS A 462 37.15 -30.08 8.24
C LYS A 462 38.29 -30.75 7.46
N ASP A 463 38.16 -32.03 7.11
CA ASP A 463 39.17 -32.73 6.28
C ASP A 463 39.26 -32.13 4.88
N SER A 464 38.12 -31.78 4.29
CA SER A 464 38.06 -31.13 3.00
C SER A 464 38.66 -29.72 3.05
N LEU A 465 38.39 -28.96 4.12
CA LEU A 465 39.02 -27.67 4.37
C LEU A 465 40.55 -27.80 4.45
N ASN A 466 41.06 -28.80 5.17
CA ASN A 466 42.51 -29.06 5.24
C ASN A 466 43.11 -29.40 3.85
N ASN A 467 42.34 -30.01 2.96
CA ASN A 467 42.77 -30.27 1.58
C ASN A 467 42.81 -28.97 0.74
N PHE A 468 41.84 -28.07 0.89
CA PHE A 468 41.88 -26.73 0.27
C PHE A 468 43.10 -25.93 0.73
N LEU A 469 43.37 -25.91 2.03
CA LEU A 469 44.54 -25.23 2.59
C LEU A 469 45.86 -25.78 2.04
N LYS A 470 45.91 -27.09 1.75
CA LYS A 470 47.09 -27.75 1.15
C LYS A 470 47.18 -27.56 -0.36
N SER A 471 46.06 -27.44 -1.08
CA SER A 471 46.06 -27.25 -2.54
C SER A 471 46.52 -25.85 -2.94
N GLY A 472 46.37 -24.86 -2.05
CA GLY A 472 46.65 -23.46 -2.35
C GLY A 472 45.57 -22.79 -3.20
N GLU A 473 44.42 -23.44 -3.38
CA GLU A 473 43.25 -22.84 -4.02
C GLU A 473 42.71 -21.70 -3.15
N LYS A 474 42.40 -20.57 -3.79
CA LYS A 474 41.99 -19.33 -3.13
C LYS A 474 40.66 -18.83 -3.68
N PHE A 475 40.00 -18.03 -2.86
CA PHE A 475 38.72 -17.38 -3.14
C PHE A 475 38.92 -15.86 -3.15
N ASP A 476 38.21 -15.17 -4.04
CA ASP A 476 38.27 -13.70 -4.14
C ASP A 476 37.96 -13.03 -2.81
N CYS A 477 37.01 -13.61 -2.06
CA CYS A 477 36.65 -13.17 -0.72
C CYS A 477 36.46 -14.33 0.26
N VAL A 478 36.93 -14.17 1.50
CA VAL A 478 36.56 -15.04 2.63
C VAL A 478 35.68 -14.28 3.61
N LEU A 479 34.49 -14.80 3.90
CA LEU A 479 33.56 -14.25 4.87
C LEU A 479 33.75 -14.94 6.23
N THR A 480 33.79 -14.16 7.30
CA THR A 480 33.76 -14.66 8.69
C THR A 480 32.82 -13.81 9.52
N SER A 481 31.61 -14.33 9.77
CA SER A 481 30.53 -13.56 10.39
C SER A 481 30.19 -14.03 11.81
N LEU A 482 30.48 -13.18 12.80
CA LEU A 482 30.26 -13.39 14.23
C LEU A 482 31.02 -14.57 14.85
N VAL A 483 32.06 -15.07 14.18
CA VAL A 483 32.91 -16.16 14.68
C VAL A 483 33.92 -15.65 15.70
N LEU A 484 34.62 -14.55 15.40
CA LEU A 484 35.70 -14.05 16.27
C LEU A 484 35.20 -13.48 17.60
N CYS A 485 33.95 -13.04 17.69
CA CYS A 485 33.33 -12.59 18.95
C CYS A 485 32.65 -13.71 19.75
N HIS A 486 32.57 -14.92 19.19
CA HIS A 486 32.03 -16.09 19.88
C HIS A 486 32.93 -16.50 21.06
N PRO A 487 32.40 -17.21 22.09
CA PRO A 487 33.20 -17.74 23.18
C PRO A 487 34.39 -18.58 22.75
N LEU A 488 34.20 -19.49 21.78
CA LEU A 488 35.18 -20.45 21.25
C LEU A 488 35.75 -21.42 22.30
N HIS A 489 36.26 -20.93 23.43
CA HIS A 489 36.72 -21.70 24.57
C HIS A 489 36.65 -20.85 25.86
N LEU A 490 36.48 -21.46 27.04
CA LEU A 490 36.44 -20.74 28.32
C LEU A 490 37.80 -20.15 28.72
N ASP A 491 38.86 -20.96 28.64
CA ASP A 491 40.26 -20.53 28.84
C ASP A 491 40.76 -19.60 27.73
N GLU A 492 41.42 -18.51 28.11
CA GLU A 492 41.91 -17.46 27.22
C GLU A 492 43.05 -17.92 26.31
N MET A 493 44.01 -18.67 26.83
CA MET A 493 45.13 -19.14 26.02
C MET A 493 44.64 -20.06 24.91
N LYS A 494 43.78 -21.03 25.24
CA LYS A 494 43.17 -21.93 24.25
C LYS A 494 42.31 -21.20 23.24
N ARG A 495 41.54 -20.20 23.68
CA ARG A 495 40.73 -19.35 22.79
C ARG A 495 41.60 -18.57 21.80
N ASN A 496 42.70 -17.99 22.26
CA ASN A 496 43.64 -17.26 21.40
C ASN A 496 44.34 -18.19 20.39
N VAL A 497 44.58 -19.46 20.72
CA VAL A 497 45.05 -20.46 19.75
C VAL A 497 44.00 -20.69 18.66
N ILE A 498 42.74 -20.91 19.03
CA ILE A 498 41.65 -21.09 18.06
C ILE A 498 41.50 -19.87 17.15
N ILE A 499 41.57 -18.65 17.71
CA ILE A 499 41.51 -17.42 16.90
C ILE A 499 42.67 -17.36 15.91
N LYS A 500 43.89 -17.72 16.33
CA LYS A 500 45.04 -17.79 15.41
C LYS A 500 44.84 -18.80 14.29
N ASP A 501 44.30 -19.98 14.60
CA ASP A 501 44.01 -21.01 13.60
C ASP A 501 42.96 -20.51 12.59
N ILE A 502 41.89 -19.85 13.06
CA ILE A 502 40.89 -19.23 12.18
C ILE A 502 41.54 -18.18 11.28
N LEU A 503 42.37 -17.29 11.85
CA LEU A 503 43.03 -16.25 11.07
C LEU A 503 43.97 -16.86 10.02
N ASN A 504 44.76 -17.88 10.37
CA ASN A 504 45.60 -18.61 9.42
C ASN A 504 44.78 -19.22 8.27
N ASP A 505 43.65 -19.86 8.59
CA ASP A 505 42.77 -20.49 7.60
C ASP A 505 42.21 -19.43 6.64
N ILE A 506 41.61 -18.35 7.15
CA ILE A 506 40.96 -17.33 6.31
C ILE A 506 41.95 -16.51 5.49
N THR A 507 43.16 -16.23 6.00
CA THR A 507 44.21 -15.57 5.20
C THR A 507 44.77 -16.48 4.12
N SER A 508 44.86 -17.79 4.38
CA SER A 508 45.36 -18.75 3.38
C SER A 508 44.35 -18.97 2.25
N LEU A 509 43.06 -18.96 2.58
CA LEU A 509 41.97 -19.16 1.62
C LEU A 509 41.66 -17.92 0.78
N SER A 510 42.04 -16.72 1.22
CA SER A 510 41.73 -15.48 0.51
C SER A 510 42.81 -15.10 -0.52
N SER A 511 42.39 -14.69 -1.71
CA SER A 511 43.27 -14.04 -2.71
C SER A 511 43.30 -12.53 -2.56
N ASN A 512 42.15 -11.89 -2.34
CA ASN A 512 42.04 -10.43 -2.35
C ASN A 512 41.45 -9.89 -1.05
N TYR A 513 40.28 -10.39 -0.66
CA TYR A 513 39.47 -9.78 0.40
C TYR A 513 39.12 -10.73 1.55
N ILE A 514 39.03 -10.19 2.75
CA ILE A 514 38.44 -10.87 3.91
C ILE A 514 37.39 -9.94 4.52
N LEU A 515 36.16 -10.43 4.61
CA LEU A 515 35.06 -9.72 5.25
C LEU A 515 34.82 -10.29 6.64
N ILE A 516 35.08 -9.50 7.67
CA ILE A 516 34.91 -9.90 9.07
C ILE A 516 33.79 -9.10 9.70
N ALA A 517 32.71 -9.76 10.11
CA ALA A 517 31.66 -9.15 10.93
C ALA A 517 31.80 -9.58 12.39
N ILE A 518 31.77 -8.63 13.30
CA ILE A 518 31.81 -8.87 14.75
C ILE A 518 30.68 -8.14 15.44
N CYS A 519 30.39 -8.55 16.68
CA CYS A 519 29.60 -7.71 17.58
C CYS A 519 30.30 -6.36 17.76
N ASN A 520 29.56 -5.25 17.59
CA ASN A 520 30.16 -3.93 17.65
C ASN A 520 30.78 -3.70 19.04
N PRO A 521 32.11 -3.47 19.13
CA PRO A 521 32.78 -3.28 20.41
C PRO A 521 32.49 -1.90 21.02
N LEU A 522 31.99 -0.93 20.25
CA LEU A 522 31.75 0.47 20.65
C LEU A 522 30.37 0.70 21.30
N TYR A 523 29.79 -0.30 21.96
CA TYR A 523 28.45 -0.16 22.51
C TYR A 523 28.40 0.80 23.72
N THR A 524 27.32 1.59 23.82
CA THR A 524 27.05 2.45 24.98
C THR A 524 26.00 1.82 25.90
N ILE A 525 26.28 1.81 27.22
CA ILE A 525 25.46 1.14 28.26
C ILE A 525 24.01 1.62 28.29
N LYS A 526 23.74 2.84 27.82
CA LYS A 526 22.41 3.48 27.88
C LYS A 526 21.50 3.19 26.69
N SER A 527 21.96 2.46 25.68
CA SER A 527 21.23 2.33 24.40
C SER A 527 20.54 0.97 24.25
N ARG A 528 19.30 0.96 23.73
CA ARG A 528 18.46 -0.24 23.56
C ARG A 528 18.58 -0.78 22.12
N SER A 529 19.01 -2.04 21.96
CA SER A 529 19.00 -2.74 20.66
C SER A 529 17.64 -3.37 20.38
N SER A 530 17.26 -3.42 19.10
CA SER A 530 16.07 -4.15 18.60
C SER A 530 16.31 -5.67 18.49
N LEU A 531 17.57 -6.11 18.48
CA LEU A 531 17.98 -7.52 18.37
C LEU A 531 18.20 -8.19 19.72
N GLN A 532 18.80 -7.48 20.67
CA GLN A 532 19.32 -8.07 21.89
C GLN A 532 19.36 -7.10 23.08
N ILE A 533 19.47 -7.65 24.28
CA ILE A 533 19.74 -6.90 25.50
C ILE A 533 21.08 -7.41 26.05
N LYS A 534 22.07 -6.52 26.14
CA LYS A 534 23.41 -6.83 26.68
C LYS A 534 23.42 -6.52 28.19
N THR A 535 23.88 -7.47 28.99
CA THR A 535 24.12 -7.28 30.43
C THR A 535 25.62 -7.33 30.67
N LEU A 536 26.17 -6.22 31.18
CA LEU A 536 27.60 -6.09 31.46
C LEU A 536 27.93 -6.64 32.85
N PRO A 537 29.11 -7.24 33.04
CA PRO A 537 29.58 -7.64 34.36
C PRO A 537 29.82 -6.41 35.24
N HIS A 538 29.73 -6.58 36.57
CA HIS A 538 29.91 -5.48 37.53
C HIS A 538 31.27 -4.77 37.43
N ASN A 539 32.30 -5.52 37.04
CA ASN A 539 33.68 -5.07 36.85
C ASN A 539 34.04 -4.89 35.37
N PHE A 540 33.08 -4.54 34.52
CA PHE A 540 33.32 -4.36 33.09
C PHE A 540 34.42 -3.33 32.82
N ASP A 541 35.45 -3.75 32.10
CA ASP A 541 36.54 -2.89 31.63
C ASP A 541 36.65 -2.97 30.11
N TYR A 542 36.38 -1.86 29.43
CA TYR A 542 36.42 -1.80 27.97
C TYR A 542 37.75 -2.26 27.37
N PHE A 543 38.88 -1.97 28.03
CA PHE A 543 40.21 -2.24 27.51
C PHE A 543 40.65 -3.70 27.66
N ASN A 544 39.88 -4.49 28.42
CA ASN A 544 40.16 -5.89 28.68
C ASN A 544 39.07 -6.79 28.07
N GLU A 545 39.38 -8.07 27.96
CA GLU A 545 38.40 -9.05 27.50
C GLU A 545 37.35 -9.30 28.59
N ASN A 546 36.06 -9.25 28.24
CA ASN A 546 34.97 -9.46 29.20
C ASN A 546 33.91 -10.39 28.61
N SER A 547 33.47 -11.39 29.37
CA SER A 547 32.28 -12.15 28.98
C SER A 547 31.03 -11.28 29.18
N ILE A 548 30.27 -11.10 28.10
CA ILE A 548 29.00 -10.37 28.08
C ILE A 548 27.87 -11.39 27.96
N LYS A 549 26.89 -11.28 28.85
CA LYS A 549 25.61 -12.00 28.73
C LYS A 549 24.67 -11.23 27.80
N LYS A 550 24.07 -11.92 26.84
CA LYS A 550 23.13 -11.34 25.86
C LYS A 550 21.81 -12.10 25.90
N LEU A 551 20.70 -11.38 26.04
CA LEU A 551 19.37 -11.90 25.77
C LEU A 551 19.00 -11.57 24.33
N ILE A 552 18.85 -12.58 23.48
CA ILE A 552 18.44 -12.41 22.09
C ILE A 552 16.92 -12.31 22.04
N LYS A 553 16.38 -11.17 21.60
CA LYS A 553 14.94 -10.88 21.65
C LYS A 553 14.10 -11.84 20.80
N SER A 554 14.62 -12.27 19.64
CA SER A 554 13.88 -13.14 18.72
C SER A 554 13.71 -14.58 19.21
N SER A 555 14.68 -15.08 19.97
CA SER A 555 14.66 -16.46 20.48
C SER A 555 14.37 -16.55 21.98
N ASN A 556 14.36 -15.41 22.68
CA ASN A 556 14.46 -15.33 24.15
C ASN A 556 15.64 -16.13 24.72
N GLY A 557 16.61 -16.49 23.88
CA GLY A 557 17.78 -17.27 24.27
C GLY A 557 18.82 -16.40 24.94
N ILE A 558 19.43 -16.94 25.99
CA ILE A 558 20.61 -16.34 26.62
C ILE A 558 21.85 -16.88 25.90
N ARG A 559 22.72 -15.96 25.47
CA ARG A 559 24.03 -16.27 24.90
C ARG A 559 25.13 -15.53 25.65
N TYR A 560 26.34 -16.02 25.52
CA TYR A 560 27.54 -15.37 26.01
C TYR A 560 28.44 -15.08 24.81
N ASP A 561 29.02 -13.89 24.79
CA ASP A 561 30.05 -13.49 23.83
C ASP A 561 31.17 -12.79 24.58
N TYR A 562 32.36 -12.67 23.99
CA TYR A 562 33.45 -11.90 24.59
C TYR A 562 33.57 -10.53 23.96
N HIS A 563 33.49 -9.51 24.81
CA HIS A 563 33.94 -8.15 24.51
C HIS A 563 35.43 -8.15 24.22
N ARG A 564 35.84 -7.46 23.17
CA ARG A 564 37.23 -7.10 22.92
C ARG A 564 37.28 -5.66 22.45
N PRO A 565 38.23 -4.84 22.94
CA PRO A 565 38.38 -3.47 22.48
C PRO A 565 38.70 -3.44 20.98
N ILE A 566 38.40 -2.33 20.31
CA ILE A 566 38.71 -2.17 18.88
C ILE A 566 40.21 -2.38 18.59
N SER A 567 41.07 -1.96 19.52
CA SER A 567 42.53 -2.10 19.43
C SER A 567 43.01 -3.56 19.48
N TYR A 568 42.21 -4.49 20.01
CA TYR A 568 42.50 -5.92 19.92
C TYR A 568 42.43 -6.38 18.46
N TYR A 569 41.36 -5.98 17.75
CA TYR A 569 41.16 -6.36 16.35
C TYR A 569 42.18 -5.68 15.43
N GLU A 570 42.52 -4.41 15.67
CA GLU A 570 43.60 -3.74 14.92
C GLU A 570 44.93 -4.50 15.04
N LYS A 571 45.34 -4.86 16.27
CA LYS A 571 46.58 -5.63 16.49
C LYS A 571 46.51 -7.02 15.86
N LEU A 572 45.33 -7.66 15.91
CA LEU A 572 45.11 -8.96 15.29
C LEU A 572 45.27 -8.88 13.77
N PHE A 573 44.68 -7.88 13.12
CA PHE A 573 44.80 -7.70 11.66
C PHE A 573 46.22 -7.32 11.25
N GLN A 574 46.89 -6.45 12.00
CA GLN A 574 48.30 -6.10 11.77
C GLN A 574 49.23 -7.32 11.86
N ALA A 575 48.99 -8.24 12.80
CA ALA A 575 49.81 -9.45 12.96
C ALA A 575 49.73 -10.41 11.75
N TYR A 576 48.71 -10.25 10.90
CA TYR A 576 48.46 -11.06 9.71
C TYR A 576 48.61 -10.27 8.40
N ASN A 577 49.20 -9.06 8.46
CA ASN A 577 49.34 -8.15 7.31
C ASN A 577 48.01 -7.87 6.60
N LEU A 578 46.92 -7.76 7.36
CA LEU A 578 45.61 -7.45 6.83
C LEU A 578 45.37 -5.95 6.87
N LYS A 579 45.17 -5.34 5.71
CA LYS A 579 44.92 -3.91 5.59
C LYS A 579 43.42 -3.62 5.61
N VAL A 580 42.99 -2.76 6.53
CA VAL A 580 41.58 -2.34 6.60
C VAL A 580 41.28 -1.38 5.47
N LEU A 581 40.43 -1.78 4.53
CA LEU A 581 39.96 -0.93 3.43
C LEU A 581 38.74 -0.12 3.83
N ARG A 582 37.80 -0.75 4.54
CA ARG A 582 36.51 -0.16 4.89
C ARG A 582 36.01 -0.70 6.21
N ILE A 583 35.38 0.17 6.99
CA ILE A 583 34.66 -0.19 8.21
C ILE A 583 33.22 0.27 8.04
N GLU A 584 32.29 -0.65 8.19
CA GLU A 584 30.86 -0.39 8.15
C GLU A 584 30.21 -0.82 9.46
N GLN A 585 29.14 -0.14 9.83
CA GLN A 585 28.42 -0.47 11.06
C GLN A 585 26.93 -0.56 10.77
N THR A 586 26.28 -1.53 11.40
CA THR A 586 24.82 -1.63 11.30
C THR A 586 24.16 -0.40 11.93
N ILE A 587 23.08 0.08 11.32
CA ILE A 587 22.28 1.21 11.81
C ILE A 587 20.97 0.65 12.36
N GLY A 588 20.86 0.63 13.68
CA GLY A 588 19.64 0.31 14.41
C GLY A 588 18.88 1.58 14.80
N GLU A 589 17.56 1.53 14.69
CA GLU A 589 16.67 2.56 15.23
C GLU A 589 16.72 2.55 16.76
N ASN A 590 17.04 3.68 17.37
CA ASN A 590 16.84 3.87 18.81
C ASN A 590 15.41 4.39 19.05
N LEU A 591 14.59 3.54 19.64
CA LEU A 591 13.18 3.82 19.94
C LEU A 591 12.98 5.05 20.85
N ASP A 592 13.98 5.41 21.65
CA ASP A 592 13.87 6.49 22.63
C ASP A 592 14.56 7.80 22.18
N ASN A 593 15.41 7.77 21.15
CA ASN A 593 16.05 8.98 20.60
C ASN A 593 16.50 8.79 19.12
N PRO A 594 15.84 9.44 18.14
CA PRO A 594 16.14 9.27 16.71
C PRO A 594 17.51 9.83 16.27
N ASN A 595 18.19 10.61 17.12
CA ASN A 595 19.52 11.18 16.82
C ASN A 595 20.69 10.31 17.30
N ILE A 596 20.43 9.16 17.95
CA ILE A 596 21.46 8.24 18.43
C ILE A 596 21.22 6.88 17.78
N PHE A 597 22.05 6.52 16.80
CA PHE A 597 21.96 5.22 16.14
C PHE A 597 22.59 4.12 16.99
N TYR A 598 21.87 3.02 17.17
CA TYR A 598 22.43 1.81 17.78
C TYR A 598 23.19 1.03 16.73
N SER A 599 24.31 0.39 17.07
CA SER A 599 24.98 -0.52 16.15
C SER A 599 25.28 -1.85 16.85
N ASP A 600 24.65 -2.92 16.39
CA ASP A 600 24.83 -4.27 16.93
C ASP A 600 26.12 -4.91 16.43
N PHE A 601 26.49 -4.60 15.21
CA PHE A 601 27.59 -5.22 14.49
C PHE A 601 28.47 -4.20 13.78
N LEU A 602 29.76 -4.50 13.77
CA LEU A 602 30.81 -3.79 13.04
C LEU A 602 31.39 -4.76 12.01
N ILE A 603 31.56 -4.30 10.78
CA ILE A 603 32.04 -5.09 9.64
C ILE A 603 33.32 -4.45 9.11
N PHE A 604 34.33 -5.27 8.90
CA PHE A 604 35.60 -4.88 8.29
C PHE A 604 35.72 -5.55 6.93
N LEU A 605 35.98 -4.75 5.90
CA LEU A 605 36.53 -5.24 4.63
C LEU A 605 38.04 -5.06 4.70
N LEU A 606 38.74 -6.19 4.64
CA LEU A 606 40.19 -6.27 4.71
C LEU A 606 40.74 -6.70 3.35
N GLU A 607 41.90 -6.16 3.00
CA GLU A 607 42.73 -6.58 1.87
C GLU A 607 43.86 -7.47 2.39
N VAL A 608 44.12 -8.56 1.67
CA VAL A 608 45.24 -9.47 1.93
C VAL A 608 46.42 -9.03 1.07
N ASP A 609 47.58 -8.81 1.71
CA ASP A 609 48.84 -8.45 1.04
C ASP A 609 49.44 -9.59 0.20
#